data_AF-A0A7C3W7J2-F1
#
_entry.id   AF-A0A7C3W7J2-F1
#
_cell.length_a   1.000
_cell.length_b   1.000
_cell.length_c   1.000
_cell.angle_alpha   90.00
_cell.angle_beta   90.00
_cell.angle_gamma   90.00
#
_symmetry.space_group_name_H-M   'P 1'
#
loop_
_entity.id
_entity.type
_entity.pdbx_description
1 polymer ?
#
loop_
_entity_poly.entity_id
_entity_poly.type
_entity_poly.pdbx_seq_one_letter_code
_entity_poly.pdbx_strand_id
1 'polypeptide(L)'
;MKTARIRLALAVAVMLVCLADGALAAGKQDALRSGFRQPPESARPWVYWFWLHGNITSNGITADLEAMRRVGIGGVLMMEVDQGTPKGDAAFGSPL
;
A
#
# COMPACT_ATOMS: atom_id res chain seq x y z
N MET A 1 13.95 -34.28 46.75
CA MET A 1 13.60 -34.67 45.36
C MET A 1 12.48 -33.82 44.73
N LYS A 2 11.36 -33.52 45.41
CA LYS A 2 10.25 -32.70 44.85
C LYS A 2 10.66 -31.26 44.47
N THR A 3 11.43 -30.58 45.30
CA THR A 3 11.89 -29.19 45.08
C THR A 3 12.81 -29.06 43.86
N ALA A 4 13.66 -30.06 43.60
CA ALA A 4 14.53 -30.08 42.42
C ALA A 4 13.73 -30.27 41.12
N ARG A 5 12.68 -31.09 41.15
CA ARG A 5 11.76 -31.29 40.01
C ARG A 5 10.97 -30.02 39.68
N ILE A 6 10.51 -29.28 40.69
CA ILE A 6 9.80 -27.99 40.50
C ILE A 6 10.72 -26.93 39.89
N ARG A 7 11.96 -26.82 40.39
CA ARG A 7 12.95 -25.87 39.84
C ARG A 7 13.33 -26.18 38.39
N LEU A 8 13.51 -27.47 38.07
CA LEU A 8 13.78 -27.90 36.70
C LEU A 8 12.59 -27.61 35.76
N ALA A 9 11.36 -27.89 36.21
CA ALA A 9 10.16 -27.58 35.44
C ALA A 9 10.00 -26.06 35.19
N LEU A 10 10.27 -25.22 36.19
CA LEU A 10 10.27 -23.76 36.01
C LEU A 10 11.37 -23.29 35.03
N ALA A 11 12.58 -23.83 35.13
CA ALA A 11 13.67 -23.46 34.22
C ALA A 11 13.35 -23.84 32.77
N VAL A 12 12.74 -25.01 32.54
CA VAL A 12 12.28 -25.44 31.22
C VAL A 12 11.14 -24.55 30.72
N ALA A 13 10.18 -24.20 31.58
CA ALA A 13 9.09 -23.30 31.20
C ALA A 13 9.60 -21.89 30.80
N VAL A 14 10.55 -21.33 31.55
CA VAL A 14 11.18 -20.04 31.22
C VAL A 14 11.95 -20.15 29.89
N MET A 15 12.71 -21.22 29.68
CA MET A 15 13.43 -21.44 28.43
C MET A 15 12.48 -21.56 27.23
N LEU A 16 11.36 -22.27 27.37
CA LEU A 16 10.34 -22.40 26.33
C LEU A 16 9.68 -21.06 25.97
N VAL A 17 9.42 -20.20 26.96
CA VAL A 17 8.90 -18.84 26.73
C VAL A 17 9.91 -17.99 25.96
N CYS A 18 11.18 -17.96 26.39
CA CYS A 18 12.23 -17.19 25.71
C CYS A 18 12.46 -17.65 24.26
N LEU A 19 12.33 -18.95 23.97
CA LEU A 19 12.45 -19.48 22.61
C LEU A 19 11.26 -19.10 21.71
N ALA A 20 10.04 -19.01 22.27
CA ALA A 20 8.86 -18.61 21.52
C ALA A 20 8.92 -17.13 21.08
N ASP A 21 9.41 -16.24 21.94
CA ASP A 21 9.59 -14.82 21.63
C ASP A 21 10.60 -14.59 20.49
N GLY A 22 11.71 -15.33 20.49
CA GLY A 22 12.73 -15.25 19.44
C GLY A 22 12.22 -15.69 18.06
N ALA A 23 11.40 -16.73 18.01
CA ALA A 23 10.79 -17.21 16.77
C ALA A 23 9.75 -16.22 16.20
N LEU A 24 8.95 -15.59 17.06
CA LEU A 24 7.97 -14.58 16.64
C LEU A 24 8.66 -13.32 16.07
N ALA A 25 9.74 -12.88 16.71
CA ALA A 25 10.50 -11.72 16.28
C ALA A 25 11.16 -11.94 14.90
N ALA A 26 11.75 -13.13 14.67
CA ALA A 26 12.32 -13.50 13.39
C ALA A 26 11.25 -13.51 12.28
N GLY A 27 10.09 -14.14 12.53
CA GLY A 27 8.99 -14.16 11.56
C GLY A 27 8.46 -12.77 11.20
N LYS A 28 8.41 -11.85 12.17
CA LYS A 28 8.01 -10.45 11.93
C LYS A 28 9.05 -9.67 11.12
N GLN A 29 10.34 -9.89 11.38
CA GLN A 29 11.42 -9.30 10.58
C GLN A 29 11.39 -9.78 9.13
N ASP A 30 11.14 -11.07 8.92
CA ASP A 30 11.01 -11.64 7.58
C ASP A 30 9.80 -11.07 6.83
N ALA A 31 8.67 -10.87 7.50
CA ALA A 31 7.49 -10.23 6.92
C ALA A 31 7.72 -8.76 6.53
N LEU A 32 8.40 -7.98 7.39
CA LEU A 32 8.75 -6.59 7.06
C LEU A 32 9.75 -6.53 5.90
N ARG A 33 10.75 -7.42 5.90
CA ARG A 33 11.76 -7.48 4.83
C ARG A 33 11.15 -7.89 3.50
N SER A 34 10.25 -8.86 3.49
CA SER A 34 9.55 -9.29 2.26
C SER A 34 8.60 -8.20 1.77
N GLY A 35 7.81 -7.58 2.67
CA GLY A 35 6.93 -6.46 2.34
C GLY A 35 7.68 -5.22 1.87
N PHE A 36 8.90 -4.96 2.34
CA PHE A 36 9.72 -3.87 1.81
C PHE A 36 10.25 -4.16 0.41
N ARG A 37 10.64 -5.41 0.12
CA ARG A 37 11.10 -5.84 -1.21
C ARG A 37 9.96 -5.92 -2.22
N GLN A 38 8.76 -6.27 -1.76
CA GLN A 38 7.54 -6.39 -2.56
C GLN A 38 6.42 -5.64 -1.84
N PRO A 39 6.38 -4.29 -1.98
CA PRO A 39 5.37 -3.47 -1.33
C PRO A 39 3.95 -3.94 -1.68
N PRO A 40 3.04 -4.00 -0.69
CA PRO A 40 1.64 -4.31 -0.96
C PRO A 40 0.98 -3.18 -1.75
N GLU A 41 -0.18 -3.45 -2.34
CA GLU A 41 -0.93 -2.46 -3.11
C GLU A 41 -1.29 -1.21 -2.29
N SER A 42 -1.59 -1.36 -1.00
CA SER A 42 -1.88 -0.26 -0.08
C SER A 42 -0.72 0.71 0.15
N ALA A 43 0.50 0.32 -0.20
CA ALA A 43 1.69 1.17 -0.10
C ALA A 43 2.00 1.93 -1.39
N ARG A 44 1.24 1.70 -2.47
CA ARG A 44 1.46 2.40 -3.75
C ARG A 44 1.03 3.88 -3.62
N PRO A 45 1.81 4.82 -4.17
CA PRO A 45 1.49 6.23 -4.08
C PRO A 45 0.24 6.57 -4.91
N TRP A 46 -0.43 7.65 -4.52
CA TRP A 46 -1.53 8.25 -5.25
C TRP A 46 -1.10 9.59 -5.85
N VAL A 47 -1.79 10.01 -6.90
CA VAL A 47 -1.52 11.30 -7.58
C VAL A 47 -2.79 12.14 -7.71
N TYR A 48 -2.61 13.44 -7.79
CA TYR A 48 -3.64 14.34 -8.28
C TYR A 48 -3.71 14.25 -9.79
N TRP A 49 -4.91 14.01 -10.32
CA TRP A 49 -5.16 13.97 -11.76
C TRP A 49 -6.12 15.10 -12.12
N PHE A 50 -5.54 16.20 -12.58
CA PHE A 50 -6.28 17.40 -12.94
C PHE A 50 -6.79 17.33 -14.37
N TRP A 51 -8.11 17.33 -14.52
CA TRP A 51 -8.78 17.52 -15.79
C TRP A 51 -8.95 19.01 -16.02
N LEU A 52 -8.32 19.52 -17.07
CA LEU A 52 -8.20 20.96 -17.30
C LEU A 52 -9.34 21.43 -18.21
N HIS A 53 -10.33 22.12 -17.62
CA HIS A 53 -11.40 22.82 -18.33
C HIS A 53 -12.05 22.00 -19.47
N GLY A 54 -12.45 20.76 -19.21
CA GLY A 54 -13.10 19.91 -20.22
C GLY A 54 -12.19 19.36 -21.33
N ASN A 55 -10.88 19.56 -21.27
CA ASN A 55 -9.92 19.01 -22.24
C ASN A 55 -9.60 17.54 -21.93
N ILE A 56 -10.58 16.68 -22.15
CA ILE A 56 -10.52 15.26 -21.83
C ILE A 56 -11.13 14.43 -22.96
N THR A 57 -10.62 13.21 -23.13
CA THR A 57 -11.18 12.24 -24.09
C THR A 57 -11.14 10.85 -23.46
N SER A 58 -12.07 9.98 -23.87
CA SER A 58 -12.10 8.58 -23.40
C SER A 58 -10.76 7.86 -23.63
N ASN A 59 -10.16 8.00 -24.82
CA ASN A 59 -8.87 7.41 -25.13
C ASN A 59 -7.72 7.99 -24.28
N GLY A 60 -7.75 9.29 -23.98
CA GLY A 60 -6.77 9.93 -23.10
C GLY A 60 -6.87 9.43 -21.66
N ILE A 61 -8.08 9.28 -21.14
CA ILE A 61 -8.36 8.68 -19.82
C ILE A 61 -7.77 7.27 -19.74
N THR A 62 -8.00 6.44 -20.76
CA THR A 62 -7.41 5.09 -20.82
C THR A 62 -5.88 5.14 -20.83
N ALA A 63 -5.29 5.97 -21.69
CA ALA A 63 -3.85 6.09 -21.83
C ALA A 63 -3.17 6.54 -20.53
N ASP A 64 -3.75 7.51 -19.83
CA ASP A 64 -3.27 8.01 -18.55
C ASP A 64 -3.31 6.92 -17.47
N LEU A 65 -4.44 6.24 -17.31
CA LEU A 65 -4.60 5.19 -16.29
C LEU A 65 -3.69 3.98 -16.56
N GLU A 66 -3.49 3.60 -17.82
CA GLU A 66 -2.54 2.56 -18.19
C GLU A 66 -1.10 3.00 -17.89
N ALA A 67 -0.73 4.24 -18.17
CA ALA A 67 0.59 4.78 -17.85
C ALA A 67 0.85 4.77 -16.33
N MET A 68 -0.12 5.23 -15.54
CA MET A 68 -0.08 5.21 -14.08
C MET A 68 0.10 3.77 -13.55
N ARG A 69 -0.66 2.81 -14.09
CA ARG A 69 -0.54 1.40 -13.71
C ARG A 69 0.84 0.83 -14.05
N ARG A 70 1.38 1.14 -15.23
CA ARG A 70 2.71 0.67 -15.68
C ARG A 70 3.84 1.11 -14.75
N VAL A 71 3.78 2.33 -14.24
CA VAL A 71 4.82 2.90 -13.35
C VAL A 71 4.55 2.66 -11.86
N GLY A 72 3.38 2.11 -11.54
CA GLY A 72 3.07 1.61 -10.21
C GLY A 72 2.30 2.55 -9.29
N ILE A 73 1.64 3.57 -9.85
CA ILE A 73 0.66 4.39 -9.12
C ILE A 73 -0.54 3.52 -8.72
N GLY A 74 -0.98 3.66 -7.46
CA GLY A 74 -2.04 2.85 -6.86
C GLY A 74 -3.42 3.51 -6.88
N GLY A 75 -3.50 4.80 -7.16
CA GLY A 75 -4.77 5.50 -7.23
C GLY A 75 -4.63 6.95 -7.62
N VAL A 76 -5.78 7.58 -7.84
CA VAL A 76 -5.88 8.97 -8.29
C VAL A 76 -6.93 9.71 -7.47
N LEU A 77 -6.65 10.98 -7.21
CA LEU A 77 -7.65 11.96 -6.80
C LEU A 77 -7.96 12.81 -8.03
N MET A 78 -9.08 12.49 -8.69
CA MET A 78 -9.54 13.20 -9.88
C MET A 78 -10.18 14.52 -9.49
N MET A 79 -9.77 15.59 -10.15
CA MET A 79 -10.34 16.93 -9.96
C MET A 79 -10.46 17.64 -11.30
N GLU A 80 -11.64 18.15 -11.59
CA GLU A 80 -11.81 19.09 -12.70
C GLU A 80 -11.49 20.50 -12.21
N VAL A 81 -10.65 21.20 -12.94
CA VAL A 81 -10.20 22.55 -12.59
C VAL A 81 -10.27 23.47 -13.81
N ASP A 82 -10.61 24.73 -13.56
CA ASP A 82 -10.45 25.80 -14.52
C ASP A 82 -9.22 26.62 -14.13
N GLN A 83 -8.11 26.38 -14.84
CA GLN A 83 -6.81 27.04 -14.62
C GLN A 83 -6.48 28.02 -15.76
N GLY A 84 -7.51 28.56 -16.44
CA GLY A 84 -7.34 29.50 -17.55
C GLY A 84 -6.89 28.86 -18.87
N THR A 85 -6.96 27.54 -18.99
CA THR A 85 -6.78 26.83 -20.26
C THR A 85 -7.97 27.08 -21.19
N PRO A 86 -7.81 27.03 -22.52
CA PRO A 86 -8.94 27.04 -23.44
C PRO A 86 -9.96 25.97 -23.05
N LYS A 87 -11.24 26.28 -23.19
CA LYS A 87 -12.32 25.35 -22.88
C LYS A 87 -12.33 24.20 -23.88
N GLY A 88 -12.27 22.98 -23.36
CA GLY A 88 -12.47 21.75 -24.11
C GLY A 88 -13.95 21.39 -24.27
N ASP A 89 -14.20 20.32 -25.00
CA ASP A 89 -15.54 19.94 -25.45
C ASP A 89 -16.38 19.25 -24.37
N ALA A 90 -15.75 18.65 -23.35
CA ALA A 90 -16.45 17.93 -22.30
C ALA A 90 -16.96 18.89 -21.21
N ALA A 91 -18.24 18.80 -20.87
CA ALA A 91 -18.81 19.53 -19.74
C ALA A 91 -18.70 18.70 -18.45
N PHE A 92 -18.45 19.37 -17.33
CA PHE A 92 -18.40 18.71 -16.03
C PHE A 92 -19.71 17.92 -15.75
N GLY A 93 -19.56 16.64 -15.43
CA GLY A 93 -20.68 15.75 -15.10
C GLY A 93 -21.56 15.34 -16.29
N SER A 94 -21.21 15.73 -17.52
CA SER A 94 -21.90 15.23 -18.72
C SER A 94 -21.31 13.89 -19.18
N PRO A 95 -22.04 13.15 -20.04
CA PRO A 95 -21.43 12.06 -20.80
C PRO A 95 -20.22 12.55 -21.61
N LEU A 96 -19.24 11.66 -21.77
CA LEU A 96 -18.11 11.78 -22.70
C LEU A 96 -18.41 11.08 -24.01
#